data_AF-A0A813G721-F1
#
_entry.id   AF-A0A813G721-F1
#
_cell.length_a   1.000
_cell.length_b   1.000
_cell.length_c   1.000
_cell.angle_alpha   90.00
_cell.angle_beta   90.00
_cell.angle_gamma   90.00
#
_symmetry.space_group_name_H-M   'P 1'
#
loop_
_entity.id
_entity.type
_entity.pdbx_description
1 polymer ?
#
loop_
_entity_poly.entity_id
_entity_poly.type
_entity_poly.pdbx_seq_one_letter_code
_entity_poly.pdbx_strand_id
1 'polypeptide(L)'
;MKSVATRRPDKWVWGGYRTAPEHQNAANAGQVPSNCILHNSGLSESCQVSEVKQRYLKNIRQATLSGCRFCVGGLRGLGLKQDSAALKVCLSGELNALLQDTVVDVQVKQRSGDHIDFGFLTFRSASEAKSALAEFARPGADQAEIFEIRVKDALLVVSPAAAMREGLPGSSTHTTSLRRNATGFLEAHLAAVLAKMYLDPRIGALAKTCAGSALSQDLTRALHCGLPPSFGSQAARAQYTLDRWYARVRAVFLTLLSQDPQVTALRTALFESGRDSIDVISFGGGPGFDVAALAFVAAFLGTRTKVRCTVFDSEPGWEEVFTALVSHVDARLSESSGGIDGPILPLGLSSVCDFQTCDISVPLAHPTNSRLAASIHSGVDLGIFSYVVHENEALLRKPGTPVDEGVAGIFPELFEGLSKQSCAGHSAALIFLDSTPRLWPALAATARPHGLEAFIPDILRGRCKLREPLVLLARGPAGGRSSDEAEATATHQLPQLERHESYLAAADRKRSGLAVPGLETRAHPLSDELADGAVATASS
;
A
#
# COMPACT_ATOMS: atom_id res chain seq x y z
N MET A 1 -49.91 51.74 25.53
CA MET A 1 -50.36 50.40 25.95
C MET A 1 -51.25 49.80 24.87
N LYS A 2 -50.70 48.93 24.00
CA LYS A 2 -51.43 48.00 23.14
C LYS A 2 -50.50 46.81 22.85
N SER A 3 -51.07 45.61 22.96
CA SER A 3 -50.43 44.29 22.81
C SER A 3 -49.94 44.02 21.39
N VAL A 4 -48.82 43.31 21.25
CA VAL A 4 -48.44 42.62 20.01
C VAL A 4 -48.08 41.17 20.35
N ALA A 5 -48.70 40.26 19.60
CA ALA A 5 -48.70 38.82 19.76
C ALA A 5 -47.37 38.17 19.37
N THR A 6 -47.01 37.11 20.09
CA THR A 6 -45.94 36.17 19.76
C THR A 6 -46.40 35.21 18.67
N ARG A 7 -45.72 35.22 17.51
CA ARG A 7 -45.82 34.16 16.49
C ARG A 7 -44.73 33.12 16.74
N ARG A 8 -45.14 31.86 16.95
CA ARG A 8 -44.29 30.68 16.73
C ARG A 8 -44.28 30.34 15.23
N PRO A 9 -43.18 29.82 14.66
CA PRO A 9 -43.24 29.04 13.43
C PRO A 9 -43.17 27.53 13.74
N ASP A 10 -44.17 26.82 13.24
CA ASP A 10 -44.25 25.36 13.20
C ASP A 10 -43.50 24.76 12.00
N LYS A 11 -43.25 23.44 12.12
CA LYS A 11 -43.00 22.40 11.09
C LYS A 11 -41.55 22.12 10.67
N TRP A 12 -41.02 21.03 11.22
CA TRP A 12 -39.96 20.21 10.63
C TRP A 12 -40.57 19.20 9.66
N VAL A 13 -39.99 19.05 8.47
CA VAL A 13 -40.41 18.07 7.46
C VAL A 13 -39.57 16.80 7.60
N TRP A 14 -40.22 15.68 7.93
CA TRP A 14 -39.60 14.35 7.91
C TRP A 14 -39.75 13.74 6.51
N GLY A 15 -38.65 13.60 5.79
CA GLY A 15 -38.61 12.89 4.50
C GLY A 15 -38.37 11.40 4.71
N GLY A 16 -39.43 10.59 4.66
CA GLY A 16 -39.32 9.13 4.62
C GLY A 16 -39.22 8.65 3.17
N TYR A 17 -38.12 7.97 2.81
CA TYR A 17 -38.03 7.24 1.55
C TYR A 17 -38.61 5.83 1.74
N ARG A 18 -39.74 5.56 1.07
CA ARG A 18 -40.23 4.18 0.81
C ARG A 18 -39.57 3.67 -0.46
N THR A 19 -38.92 2.51 -0.37
CA THR A 19 -38.49 1.72 -1.52
C THR A 19 -39.69 1.04 -2.18
N ALA A 20 -39.86 1.23 -3.49
CA ALA A 20 -40.82 0.48 -4.31
C ALA A 20 -40.16 -0.80 -4.88
N PRO A 21 -40.94 -1.86 -5.16
CA PRO A 21 -40.41 -3.20 -5.39
C PRO A 21 -40.07 -3.49 -6.86
N GLU A 22 -39.14 -4.44 -7.01
CA GLU A 22 -38.64 -5.02 -8.26
C GLU A 22 -39.75 -5.71 -9.06
N HIS A 23 -39.73 -5.53 -10.39
CA HIS A 23 -40.39 -6.42 -11.35
C HIS A 23 -39.37 -7.00 -12.33
N GLN A 24 -39.56 -8.29 -12.59
CA GLN A 24 -38.75 -9.22 -13.37
C GLN A 24 -39.00 -9.17 -14.90
N ASN A 25 -38.03 -9.76 -15.63
CA ASN A 25 -38.09 -10.36 -16.98
C ASN A 25 -38.10 -9.36 -18.17
N ALA A 26 -37.52 -9.60 -19.35
CA ALA A 26 -37.07 -10.83 -20.02
C ALA A 26 -36.00 -10.53 -21.09
N ALA A 27 -35.45 -11.61 -21.65
CA ALA A 27 -34.45 -11.70 -22.72
C ALA A 27 -34.78 -10.96 -24.02
N ASN A 28 -33.73 -10.59 -24.79
CA ASN A 28 -33.68 -10.89 -26.23
C ASN A 28 -32.26 -10.76 -26.80
N ALA A 29 -31.93 -11.74 -27.64
CA ALA A 29 -30.74 -11.82 -28.47
C ALA A 29 -30.84 -10.87 -29.67
N GLY A 30 -29.70 -10.33 -30.11
CA GLY A 30 -29.60 -9.55 -31.35
C GLY A 30 -28.14 -9.36 -31.78
N GLN A 31 -27.83 -9.87 -32.97
CA GLN A 31 -26.55 -9.75 -33.67
C GLN A 31 -26.11 -8.28 -33.84
N VAL A 32 -24.81 -8.03 -33.80
CA VAL A 32 -24.20 -6.75 -34.19
C VAL A 32 -23.30 -6.98 -35.42
N PRO A 33 -23.48 -6.26 -36.53
CA PRO A 33 -22.55 -6.31 -37.64
C PRO A 33 -21.34 -5.41 -37.37
N SER A 34 -20.18 -5.96 -37.70
CA SER A 34 -18.89 -5.30 -37.86
C SER A 34 -18.97 -4.23 -38.96
N ASN A 35 -18.77 -2.96 -38.60
CA ASN A 35 -18.03 -1.92 -39.33
C ASN A 35 -18.33 -0.53 -38.75
N CYS A 36 -17.40 0.02 -37.96
CA CYS A 36 -17.31 1.45 -37.70
C CYS A 36 -15.84 1.85 -37.60
N ILE A 37 -15.31 2.44 -38.67
CA ILE A 37 -14.07 3.20 -38.68
C ILE A 37 -14.42 4.61 -38.21
N LEU A 38 -13.90 5.02 -37.04
CA LEU A 38 -14.00 6.39 -36.55
C LEU A 38 -12.67 7.10 -36.76
N HIS A 39 -12.65 8.04 -37.71
CA HIS A 39 -11.62 9.06 -37.80
C HIS A 39 -11.72 9.97 -36.59
N ASN A 40 -10.63 10.10 -35.84
CA ASN A 40 -10.55 10.98 -34.68
C ASN A 40 -9.82 12.27 -35.08
N SER A 41 -10.58 13.32 -35.38
CA SER A 41 -10.07 14.67 -35.60
C SER A 41 -10.11 15.45 -34.29
N GLY A 42 -8.94 15.87 -33.81
CA GLY A 42 -8.67 17.03 -32.96
C GLY A 42 -9.62 17.32 -31.78
N LEU A 43 -9.23 16.92 -30.58
CA LEU A 43 -9.74 17.50 -29.33
C LEU A 43 -8.71 18.50 -28.77
N SER A 44 -9.19 19.68 -28.38
CA SER A 44 -8.39 20.76 -27.79
C SER A 44 -7.98 20.45 -26.35
N GLU A 45 -6.84 21.00 -25.92
CA GLU A 45 -6.21 20.80 -24.59
C GLU A 45 -7.15 21.08 -23.39
N SER A 46 -8.19 21.90 -23.56
CA SER A 46 -9.15 22.19 -22.49
C SER A 46 -10.05 21.01 -22.11
N CYS A 47 -10.17 20.00 -22.99
CA CYS A 47 -10.97 18.81 -22.72
C CYS A 47 -10.28 17.84 -21.74
N GLN A 48 -8.94 17.77 -21.77
CA GLN A 48 -8.15 16.82 -20.96
C GLN A 48 -8.17 17.14 -19.46
N VAL A 49 -8.12 18.43 -19.09
CA VAL A 49 -8.19 18.86 -17.68
C VAL A 49 -9.56 18.55 -17.07
N SER A 50 -10.63 18.62 -17.87
CA SER A 50 -11.99 18.29 -17.42
C SER A 50 -12.16 16.80 -17.16
N GLU A 51 -11.52 15.94 -17.94
CA GLU A 51 -11.62 14.49 -17.83
C GLU A 51 -10.82 13.96 -16.62
N VAL A 52 -9.62 14.50 -16.37
CA VAL A 52 -8.83 14.21 -15.16
C VAL A 52 -9.59 14.63 -13.90
N LYS A 53 -10.21 15.82 -13.90
CA LYS A 53 -11.04 16.30 -12.77
C LYS A 53 -12.28 15.43 -12.56
N GLN A 54 -12.97 15.02 -13.64
CA GLN A 54 -14.12 14.13 -13.53
C GLN A 54 -13.71 12.72 -13.06
N ARG A 55 -12.54 12.23 -13.45
CA ARG A 55 -11.99 10.95 -13.00
C ARG A 55 -11.59 10.98 -11.52
N TYR A 56 -10.98 12.08 -11.06
CA TYR A 56 -10.72 12.35 -9.65
C TYR A 56 -12.01 12.33 -8.82
N LEU A 57 -13.04 13.05 -9.27
CA LEU A 57 -14.35 13.08 -8.60
C LEU A 57 -15.07 11.72 -8.64
N LYS A 58 -14.92 10.95 -9.71
CA LYS A 58 -15.50 9.60 -9.83
C LYS A 58 -14.80 8.60 -8.90
N ASN A 59 -13.47 8.64 -8.81
CA ASN A 59 -12.69 7.76 -7.93
C ASN A 59 -12.90 8.10 -6.45
N ILE A 60 -13.00 9.39 -6.10
CA ILE A 60 -13.42 9.81 -4.76
C ILE A 60 -14.82 9.27 -4.46
N ARG A 61 -15.81 9.51 -5.33
CA ARG A 61 -17.18 9.01 -5.14
C ARG A 61 -17.22 7.49 -4.98
N GLN A 62 -16.42 6.74 -5.74
CA GLN A 62 -16.38 5.29 -5.68
C GLN A 62 -15.66 4.77 -4.41
N ALA A 63 -14.66 5.48 -3.90
CA ALA A 63 -14.03 5.22 -2.61
C ALA A 63 -14.97 5.55 -1.44
N THR A 64 -15.69 6.68 -1.50
CA THR A 64 -16.67 7.08 -0.49
C THR A 64 -17.90 6.17 -0.45
N LEU A 65 -18.35 5.64 -1.61
CA LEU A 65 -19.52 4.76 -1.70
C LEU A 65 -19.23 3.28 -1.39
N SER A 66 -17.96 2.85 -1.38
CA SER A 66 -17.57 1.46 -1.10
C SER A 66 -17.04 1.22 0.33
N GLY A 67 -16.94 2.26 1.16
CA GLY A 67 -16.34 2.20 2.51
C GLY A 67 -17.27 2.61 3.66
N CYS A 68 -17.69 1.60 4.43
CA CYS A 68 -18.02 1.62 5.86
C CYS A 68 -19.41 2.11 6.34
N ARG A 69 -20.23 1.15 6.76
CA ARG A 69 -21.14 1.32 7.91
C ARG A 69 -20.35 1.07 9.19
N PHE A 70 -20.38 1.99 10.15
CA PHE A 70 -19.70 1.86 11.44
C PHE A 70 -20.71 1.61 12.57
N CYS A 71 -20.45 0.62 13.41
CA CYS A 71 -21.10 0.44 14.71
C CYS A 71 -20.01 0.37 15.78
N VAL A 72 -20.06 1.23 16.79
CA VAL A 72 -19.32 1.08 18.04
C VAL A 72 -20.25 0.44 19.06
N GLY A 73 -19.96 -0.80 19.43
CA GLY A 73 -20.59 -1.49 20.55
C GLY A 73 -19.51 -2.16 21.38
N GLY A 74 -19.32 -1.72 22.63
CA GLY A 74 -18.38 -2.37 23.53
C GLY A 74 -17.83 -1.52 24.68
N LEU A 75 -18.68 -0.78 25.41
CA LEU A 75 -18.29 -0.16 26.69
C LEU A 75 -19.39 -0.41 27.72
N ARG A 76 -19.44 -1.62 28.30
CA ARG A 76 -20.25 -1.92 29.50
C ARG A 76 -19.53 -2.76 30.56
N GLY A 77 -18.23 -3.01 30.42
CA GLY A 77 -17.52 -3.95 31.31
C GLY A 77 -16.69 -3.37 32.45
N LEU A 78 -16.44 -2.05 32.52
CA LEU A 78 -15.26 -1.56 33.26
C LEU A 78 -15.50 -0.60 34.43
N GLY A 79 -16.73 -0.36 34.88
CA GLY A 79 -17.01 0.14 36.24
C GLY A 79 -16.16 1.32 36.74
N LEU A 80 -15.82 2.30 35.89
CA LEU A 80 -15.09 3.50 36.29
C LEU A 80 -15.99 4.73 36.12
N LYS A 81 -16.07 5.54 37.18
CA LYS A 81 -16.82 6.79 37.24
C LYS A 81 -16.29 7.76 36.17
N GLN A 82 -17.19 8.31 35.37
CA GLN A 82 -16.91 9.35 34.37
C GLN A 82 -16.40 10.63 35.07
N ASP A 83 -15.16 11.00 34.81
CA ASP A 83 -14.68 12.36 35.01
C ASP A 83 -14.98 13.17 33.74
N SER A 84 -15.83 14.20 33.88
CA SER A 84 -16.40 15.03 32.81
C SER A 84 -15.41 16.00 32.14
N ALA A 85 -14.10 15.86 32.40
CA ALA A 85 -13.06 16.74 31.88
C ALA A 85 -12.44 16.28 30.54
N ALA A 86 -12.68 15.04 30.11
CA ALA A 86 -12.02 14.45 28.93
C ALA A 86 -12.64 14.86 27.58
N LEU A 87 -13.78 15.57 27.56
CA LEU A 87 -14.45 16.03 26.34
C LEU A 87 -14.12 17.50 26.01
N LYS A 88 -12.87 17.94 26.21
CA LYS A 88 -12.37 19.19 25.62
C LYS A 88 -11.79 18.88 24.25
N VAL A 89 -12.63 18.98 23.23
CA VAL A 89 -12.24 18.83 21.82
C VAL A 89 -11.25 19.95 21.44
N CYS A 90 -9.97 19.61 21.31
CA CYS A 90 -8.96 20.47 20.70
C CYS A 90 -9.18 20.50 19.18
N LEU A 91 -10.01 21.43 18.71
CA LEU A 91 -9.95 21.91 17.33
C LEU A 91 -8.80 22.93 17.28
N SER A 92 -7.69 22.61 16.63
CA SER A 92 -6.60 23.57 16.42
C SER A 92 -7.10 24.78 15.61
N GLY A 93 -6.46 25.93 15.78
CA GLY A 93 -6.88 27.20 15.14
C GLY A 93 -6.93 27.14 13.61
N GLU A 94 -6.08 26.31 13.00
CA GLU A 94 -5.98 26.16 11.53
C GLU A 94 -7.16 25.37 10.94
N LEU A 95 -7.71 24.40 11.67
CA LEU A 95 -8.86 23.63 11.22
C LEU A 95 -10.16 24.45 11.28
N ASN A 96 -10.28 25.39 12.22
CA ASN A 96 -11.39 26.36 12.26
C ASN A 96 -11.38 27.29 11.04
N ALA A 97 -10.20 27.65 10.53
CA ALA A 97 -10.09 28.51 9.35
C ALA A 97 -10.47 27.75 8.07
N LEU A 98 -10.11 26.47 7.95
CA LEU A 98 -10.41 25.66 6.77
C LEU A 98 -11.90 25.26 6.67
N LEU A 99 -12.57 25.10 7.82
CA LEU A 99 -13.95 24.58 7.90
C LEU A 99 -15.01 25.67 8.12
N GLN A 100 -14.62 26.95 8.08
CA GLN A 100 -15.50 28.08 8.41
C GLN A 100 -16.76 28.12 7.53
N ASP A 101 -16.67 27.64 6.28
CA ASP A 101 -17.77 27.61 5.30
C ASP A 101 -18.12 26.19 4.81
N THR A 102 -17.66 25.15 5.49
CA THR A 102 -17.94 23.76 5.08
C THR A 102 -19.23 23.26 5.75
N VAL A 103 -20.15 22.72 4.94
CA VAL A 103 -21.35 22.03 5.44
C VAL A 103 -20.93 20.77 6.20
N VAL A 104 -21.37 20.65 7.45
CA VAL A 104 -21.01 19.53 8.34
C VAL A 104 -22.24 18.67 8.61
N ASP A 105 -22.17 17.38 8.25
CA ASP A 105 -23.23 16.39 8.51
C ASP A 105 -22.89 15.59 9.79
N VAL A 106 -23.40 15.99 10.94
CA VAL A 106 -23.17 15.30 12.22
C VAL A 106 -24.19 14.19 12.43
N GLN A 107 -23.74 12.97 12.68
CA GLN A 107 -24.62 11.86 13.03
C GLN A 107 -24.81 11.80 14.54
N VAL A 108 -26.02 12.05 15.02
CA VAL A 108 -26.34 11.98 16.46
C VAL A 108 -27.02 10.65 16.77
N LYS A 109 -26.55 9.98 17.82
CA LYS A 109 -27.17 8.78 18.35
C LYS A 109 -27.78 9.14 19.70
N GLN A 110 -29.10 9.13 19.82
CA GLN A 110 -29.79 9.46 21.06
C GLN A 110 -30.33 8.19 21.68
N ARG A 111 -30.11 8.00 22.98
CA ARG A 111 -30.71 6.90 23.73
C ARG A 111 -31.87 7.43 24.56
N SER A 112 -33.05 6.87 24.37
CA SER A 112 -34.24 7.17 25.18
C SER A 112 -34.76 5.87 25.78
N GLY A 113 -34.43 5.62 27.05
CA GLY A 113 -34.67 4.33 27.70
C GLY A 113 -33.92 3.17 27.04
N ASP A 114 -34.66 2.16 26.59
CA ASP A 114 -34.13 0.99 25.88
C ASP A 114 -34.04 1.18 24.35
N HIS A 115 -34.50 2.32 23.84
CA HIS A 115 -34.44 2.64 22.42
C HIS A 115 -33.20 3.46 22.08
N ILE A 116 -32.64 3.17 20.91
CA ILE A 116 -31.52 3.89 20.32
C ILE A 116 -32.01 4.46 18.99
N ASP A 117 -32.07 5.79 18.92
CA ASP A 117 -32.43 6.53 17.72
C ASP A 117 -31.17 7.11 17.06
N PHE A 118 -31.16 7.12 15.74
CA PHE A 118 -30.12 7.74 14.94
C PHE A 118 -30.71 8.89 14.13
N GLY A 119 -30.10 10.06 14.24
CA GLY A 119 -30.43 11.25 13.45
C GLY A 119 -29.19 11.79 12.74
N PHE A 120 -29.41 12.56 11.68
CA PHE A 120 -28.38 13.39 11.06
C PHE A 120 -28.75 14.85 11.25
N LEU A 121 -27.79 15.65 11.69
CA LEU A 121 -27.89 17.11 11.77
C LEU A 121 -26.93 17.69 10.75
N THR A 122 -27.47 18.40 9.76
CA THR A 122 -26.68 19.14 8.78
C THR A 122 -26.53 20.58 9.23
N PHE A 123 -25.30 21.02 9.42
CA PHE A 123 -24.96 22.40 9.76
C PHE A 123 -24.33 23.08 8.55
N ARG A 124 -24.60 24.38 8.38
CA ARG A 124 -24.11 25.17 7.25
C ARG A 124 -22.63 25.47 7.38
N SER A 125 -22.09 25.42 8.60
CA SER A 125 -20.67 25.63 8.90
C SER A 125 -20.21 24.80 10.11
N ALA A 126 -18.89 24.63 10.26
CA ALA A 126 -18.32 24.03 11.46
C ALA A 126 -18.54 24.88 12.72
N SER A 127 -18.64 26.22 12.58
CA SER A 127 -18.92 27.10 13.72
C SER A 127 -20.36 26.93 14.24
N GLU A 128 -21.31 26.69 13.34
CA GLU A 128 -22.71 26.38 13.66
C GLU A 128 -22.80 25.01 14.34
N ALA A 129 -22.14 23.99 13.78
CA ALA A 129 -22.07 22.66 14.39
C ALA A 129 -21.49 22.71 15.81
N LYS A 130 -20.39 23.44 15.99
CA LYS A 130 -19.71 23.59 17.29
C LYS A 130 -20.62 24.29 18.32
N SER A 131 -21.32 25.34 17.91
CA SER A 131 -22.22 26.10 18.80
C SER A 131 -23.42 25.25 19.22
N ALA A 132 -24.01 24.49 18.28
CA ALA A 132 -25.10 23.57 18.56
C ALA A 132 -24.66 22.41 19.48
N LEU A 133 -23.50 21.80 19.23
CA LEU A 133 -22.98 20.71 20.07
C LEU A 133 -22.61 21.19 21.48
N ALA A 134 -22.13 22.42 21.63
CA ALA A 134 -21.89 23.02 22.94
C ALA A 134 -23.17 23.27 23.75
N GLU A 135 -24.31 23.47 23.07
CA GLU A 135 -25.62 23.58 23.71
C GLU A 135 -26.16 22.22 24.17
N PHE A 136 -25.91 21.15 23.41
CA PHE A 136 -26.18 19.76 23.82
C PHE A 136 -25.36 19.30 25.03
N ALA A 137 -24.17 19.86 25.24
CA ALA A 137 -23.28 19.51 26.35
C ALA A 137 -23.63 20.20 27.69
N ARG A 138 -24.70 21.02 27.75
CA ARG A 138 -25.08 21.71 28.99
C ARG A 138 -25.67 20.74 30.03
N PRO A 139 -25.29 20.85 31.31
CA PRO A 139 -25.87 20.03 32.38
C PRO A 139 -27.38 20.27 32.48
N GLY A 140 -28.19 19.22 32.32
CA GLY A 140 -29.65 19.26 32.46
C GLY A 140 -30.46 18.97 31.19
N ALA A 141 -29.80 18.81 30.03
CA ALA A 141 -30.45 18.18 28.88
C ALA A 141 -30.55 16.66 29.10
N ASP A 142 -31.69 16.04 28.82
CA ASP A 142 -31.87 14.58 28.86
C ASP A 142 -30.71 13.90 28.12
N GLN A 143 -30.14 12.84 28.73
CA GLN A 143 -28.85 12.22 28.38
C GLN A 143 -28.75 11.79 26.89
N ALA A 144 -28.41 12.72 26.01
CA ALA A 144 -27.98 12.44 24.66
C ALA A 144 -26.47 12.22 24.65
N GLU A 145 -26.03 10.96 24.57
CA GLU A 145 -24.62 10.63 24.38
C GLU A 145 -24.24 10.84 22.91
N ILE A 146 -23.41 11.83 22.61
CA ILE A 146 -22.90 12.06 21.25
C ILE A 146 -21.70 11.14 21.02
N PHE A 147 -21.85 10.16 20.12
CA PHE A 147 -20.83 9.13 19.88
C PHE A 147 -19.96 9.36 18.65
N GLU A 148 -20.43 10.12 17.65
CA GLU A 148 -19.75 10.21 16.35
C GLU A 148 -20.00 11.55 15.68
N ILE A 149 -18.95 12.23 15.23
CA ILE A 149 -19.07 13.43 14.39
C ILE A 149 -18.48 13.07 13.03
N ARG A 150 -19.30 13.16 11.98
CA ARG A 150 -18.82 13.06 10.59
C ARG A 150 -18.69 14.46 10.03
N VAL A 151 -17.55 14.78 9.44
CA VAL A 151 -17.40 16.00 8.65
C VAL A 151 -17.33 15.53 7.21
N LYS A 152 -18.27 15.98 6.39
CA LYS A 152 -18.21 15.75 4.95
C LYS A 152 -16.92 16.40 4.46
N ASP A 153 -16.08 15.61 3.78
CA ASP A 153 -14.80 16.04 3.20
C ASP A 153 -13.63 16.29 4.18
N ALA A 154 -13.73 15.95 5.47
CA ALA A 154 -12.58 15.97 6.40
C ALA A 154 -12.57 14.76 7.36
N LEU A 155 -11.57 13.89 7.22
CA LEU A 155 -11.30 12.80 8.17
C LEU A 155 -10.45 13.36 9.31
N LEU A 156 -11.02 13.49 10.51
CA LEU A 156 -10.27 13.88 11.71
C LEU A 156 -9.49 12.65 12.23
N VAL A 157 -8.18 12.62 11.99
CA VAL A 157 -7.31 11.53 12.48
C VAL A 157 -6.85 11.87 13.90
N VAL A 158 -7.39 11.18 14.89
CA VAL A 158 -6.85 11.19 16.26
C VAL A 158 -5.46 10.54 16.23
N SER A 159 -4.49 11.13 16.93
CA SER A 159 -3.09 10.63 16.97
C SER A 159 -3.04 9.11 17.22
N PRO A 160 -2.50 8.30 16.28
CA PRO A 160 -2.47 6.83 16.38
C PRO A 160 -1.73 6.29 17.60
N ALA A 161 -0.78 7.06 18.15
CA ALA A 161 0.07 6.64 19.27
C ALA A 161 -0.73 6.35 20.56
N ALA A 162 -1.84 7.05 20.79
CA ALA A 162 -2.73 6.77 21.92
C ALA A 162 -3.56 5.49 21.70
N ALA A 163 -3.97 5.23 20.45
CA ALA A 163 -4.89 4.15 20.11
C ALA A 163 -4.21 2.77 20.00
N MET A 164 -2.88 2.70 19.81
CA MET A 164 -2.14 1.42 19.87
C MET A 164 -2.15 0.78 21.27
N ARG A 165 -2.42 1.56 22.33
CA ARG A 165 -2.43 1.10 23.72
C ARG A 165 -3.79 0.63 24.22
N GLU A 166 -4.85 0.79 23.44
CA GLU A 166 -6.21 0.42 23.84
C GLU A 166 -6.54 -1.03 23.48
N GLY A 167 -6.29 -1.93 24.43
CA GLY A 167 -6.67 -3.34 24.39
C GLY A 167 -5.57 -4.25 24.92
N LEU A 168 -5.95 -5.37 25.54
CA LEU A 168 -4.97 -6.41 25.90
C LEU A 168 -4.29 -6.88 24.61
N PRO A 169 -2.94 -6.83 24.52
CA PRO A 169 -2.21 -7.39 23.38
C PRO A 169 -2.68 -8.82 23.08
N GLY A 170 -2.99 -9.11 21.82
CA GLY A 170 -3.49 -10.41 21.38
C GLY A 170 -5.02 -10.59 21.41
N SER A 171 -5.80 -9.61 21.89
CA SER A 171 -7.27 -9.66 21.78
C SER A 171 -7.78 -9.35 20.36
N SER A 172 -8.90 -9.95 19.97
CA SER A 172 -9.55 -9.69 18.66
C SER A 172 -9.98 -8.23 18.49
N THR A 173 -10.31 -7.54 19.59
CA THR A 173 -10.65 -6.12 19.62
C THR A 173 -9.43 -5.22 19.40
N HIS A 174 -8.29 -5.52 20.04
CA HIS A 174 -7.04 -4.78 19.85
C HIS A 174 -6.57 -4.85 18.40
N THR A 175 -6.55 -6.07 17.84
CA THR A 175 -6.15 -6.31 16.44
C THR A 175 -7.06 -5.60 15.43
N THR A 176 -8.37 -5.53 15.71
CA THR A 176 -9.33 -4.80 14.85
C THR A 176 -9.14 -3.28 14.93
N SER A 177 -8.91 -2.73 16.12
CA SER A 177 -8.70 -1.28 16.30
C SER A 177 -7.41 -0.82 15.64
N LEU A 178 -6.29 -1.52 15.89
CA LEU A 178 -5.00 -1.22 15.28
C LEU A 178 -5.08 -1.23 13.75
N ARG A 179 -5.67 -2.29 13.17
CA ARG A 179 -5.85 -2.40 11.72
C ARG A 179 -6.69 -1.27 11.15
N ARG A 180 -7.77 -0.87 11.84
CA ARG A 180 -8.62 0.24 11.42
C ARG A 180 -7.85 1.56 11.42
N ASN A 181 -7.09 1.83 12.47
CA ASN A 181 -6.32 3.07 12.60
C ASN A 181 -5.18 3.11 11.57
N ALA A 182 -4.47 2.00 11.38
CA ALA A 182 -3.44 1.86 10.37
C ALA A 182 -3.99 2.07 8.95
N THR A 183 -5.16 1.51 8.65
CA THR A 183 -5.81 1.68 7.34
C THR A 183 -6.23 3.14 7.13
N GLY A 184 -6.88 3.77 8.11
CA GLY A 184 -7.30 5.18 8.00
C GLY A 184 -6.11 6.14 7.87
N PHE A 185 -5.04 5.90 8.63
CA PHE A 185 -3.78 6.64 8.50
C PHE A 185 -3.20 6.52 7.09
N LEU A 186 -3.08 5.28 6.59
CA LEU A 186 -2.51 5.02 5.28
C LEU A 186 -3.36 5.67 4.17
N GLU A 187 -4.67 5.50 4.18
CA GLU A 187 -5.57 6.04 3.16
C GLU A 187 -5.49 7.56 3.06
N ALA A 188 -5.40 8.26 4.19
CA ALA A 188 -5.23 9.70 4.22
C ALA A 188 -3.91 10.15 3.56
N HIS A 189 -2.81 9.47 3.87
CA HIS A 189 -1.51 9.79 3.29
C HIS A 189 -1.43 9.44 1.80
N LEU A 190 -1.96 8.28 1.40
CA LEU A 190 -2.02 7.86 0.00
C LEU A 190 -2.82 8.85 -0.84
N ALA A 191 -3.98 9.31 -0.35
CA ALA A 191 -4.82 10.27 -1.06
C ALA A 191 -4.11 11.62 -1.25
N ALA A 192 -3.45 12.11 -0.20
CA ALA A 192 -2.74 13.39 -0.25
C ALA A 192 -1.55 13.36 -1.23
N VAL A 193 -0.74 12.30 -1.21
CA VAL A 193 0.37 12.14 -2.16
C VAL A 193 -0.16 11.95 -3.59
N LEU A 194 -1.22 11.17 -3.78
CA LEU A 194 -1.80 10.95 -5.10
C LEU A 194 -2.31 12.26 -5.73
N ALA A 195 -2.93 13.14 -4.94
CA ALA A 195 -3.37 14.44 -5.42
C ALA A 195 -2.19 15.28 -5.96
N LYS A 196 -1.03 15.24 -5.30
CA LYS A 196 0.19 15.90 -5.77
C LYS A 196 0.78 15.23 -7.02
N MET A 197 0.79 13.90 -7.09
CA MET A 197 1.27 13.17 -8.26
C MET A 197 0.47 13.49 -9.53
N TYR A 198 -0.85 13.68 -9.42
CA TYR A 198 -1.71 14.11 -10.55
C TYR A 198 -1.34 15.49 -11.10
N LEU A 199 -0.71 16.35 -10.30
CA LEU A 199 -0.27 17.68 -10.70
C LEU A 199 1.21 17.72 -11.11
N ASP A 200 1.98 16.66 -10.84
CA ASP A 200 3.40 16.61 -11.18
C ASP A 200 3.59 16.45 -12.70
N PRO A 201 4.40 17.30 -13.35
CA PRO A 201 4.64 17.21 -14.79
C PRO A 201 5.31 15.91 -15.23
N ARG A 202 6.03 15.21 -14.34
CA ARG A 202 6.71 13.94 -14.63
C ARG A 202 5.80 12.71 -14.43
N ILE A 203 4.64 12.88 -13.81
CA ILE A 203 3.67 11.80 -13.57
C ILE A 203 2.33 12.16 -14.17
N GLY A 204 1.58 13.08 -13.55
CA GLY A 204 0.22 13.42 -13.95
C GLY A 204 0.10 13.89 -15.40
N ALA A 205 0.99 14.78 -15.86
CA ALA A 205 0.93 15.31 -17.23
C ALA A 205 1.32 14.28 -18.31
N LEU A 206 2.11 13.26 -17.95
CA LEU A 206 2.58 12.23 -18.86
C LEU A 206 1.68 10.99 -18.89
N ALA A 207 0.90 10.77 -17.83
CA ALA A 207 0.06 9.59 -17.69
C ALA A 207 -0.99 9.49 -18.82
N LYS A 208 -0.91 8.41 -19.61
CA LYS A 208 -1.88 8.13 -20.68
C LYS A 208 -2.54 6.77 -20.45
N THR A 209 -3.87 6.77 -20.34
CA THR A 209 -4.68 5.55 -20.12
C THR A 209 -4.45 4.48 -21.18
N CYS A 210 -4.26 4.85 -22.45
CA CYS A 210 -3.99 3.90 -23.53
C CYS A 210 -2.63 3.21 -23.35
N ALA A 211 -1.60 3.97 -22.96
CA ALA A 211 -0.26 3.44 -22.69
C ALA A 211 -0.27 2.52 -21.45
N GLY A 212 -0.97 2.91 -20.38
CA GLY A 212 -1.15 2.05 -19.21
C GLY A 212 -1.95 0.77 -19.48
N SER A 213 -2.95 0.85 -20.37
CA SER A 213 -3.69 -0.33 -20.83
C SER A 213 -2.80 -1.30 -21.61
N ALA A 214 -1.97 -0.79 -22.52
CA ALA A 214 -1.01 -1.60 -23.27
C ALA A 214 -0.02 -2.31 -22.32
N LEU A 215 0.59 -1.56 -21.39
CA LEU A 215 1.48 -2.13 -20.38
C LEU A 215 0.76 -3.16 -19.49
N SER A 216 -0.51 -2.96 -19.14
CA SER A 216 -1.27 -3.95 -18.37
C SER A 216 -1.51 -5.26 -19.15
N GLN A 217 -1.68 -5.16 -20.46
CA GLN A 217 -1.72 -6.33 -21.34
C GLN A 217 -0.36 -7.01 -21.38
N ASP A 218 0.73 -6.25 -21.45
CA ASP A 218 2.10 -6.77 -21.45
C ASP A 218 2.44 -7.50 -20.16
N LEU A 219 2.08 -6.94 -19.00
CA LEU A 219 2.20 -7.60 -17.70
C LEU A 219 1.39 -8.90 -17.63
N THR A 220 0.20 -8.92 -18.23
CA THR A 220 -0.62 -10.14 -18.30
C THR A 220 0.03 -11.18 -19.21
N ARG A 221 0.64 -10.74 -20.32
CA ARG A 221 1.42 -11.62 -21.22
C ARG A 221 2.67 -12.14 -20.52
N ALA A 222 3.39 -11.31 -19.77
CA ALA A 222 4.55 -11.70 -18.98
C ALA A 222 4.20 -12.83 -18.01
N LEU A 223 3.07 -12.72 -17.31
CA LEU A 223 2.58 -13.76 -16.41
C LEU A 223 2.29 -15.12 -17.10
N HIS A 224 1.99 -15.12 -18.40
CA HIS A 224 1.63 -16.32 -19.15
C HIS A 224 2.78 -16.88 -19.98
N CYS A 225 3.60 -16.02 -20.56
CA CYS A 225 4.67 -16.37 -21.48
C CYS A 225 6.06 -16.33 -20.81
N GLY A 226 6.17 -15.70 -19.63
CA GLY A 226 7.45 -15.50 -18.94
C GLY A 226 8.37 -14.48 -19.61
N LEU A 227 7.87 -13.71 -20.57
CA LEU A 227 8.62 -12.64 -21.21
C LEU A 227 8.56 -11.38 -20.32
N PRO A 228 9.70 -10.76 -19.97
CA PRO A 228 9.67 -9.53 -19.19
C PRO A 228 8.83 -8.45 -19.86
N PRO A 229 7.96 -7.74 -19.12
CA PRO A 229 7.25 -6.59 -19.65
C PRO A 229 8.26 -5.47 -19.96
N SER A 230 8.02 -4.69 -21.03
CA SER A 230 8.82 -3.48 -21.26
C SER A 230 8.16 -2.28 -20.59
N PHE A 231 8.95 -1.54 -19.82
CA PHE A 231 8.53 -0.26 -19.27
C PHE A 231 9.07 0.93 -20.07
N GLY A 232 9.58 0.75 -21.29
CA GLY A 232 10.24 1.81 -22.07
C GLY A 232 9.40 3.08 -22.32
N SER A 233 8.07 2.98 -22.29
CA SER A 233 7.18 4.15 -22.44
C SER A 233 7.04 4.96 -21.15
N GLN A 234 7.52 6.22 -21.15
CA GLN A 234 7.37 7.15 -20.03
C GLN A 234 5.90 7.38 -19.64
N ALA A 235 5.01 7.48 -20.64
CA ALA A 235 3.58 7.63 -20.40
C ALA A 235 2.93 6.40 -19.75
N ALA A 236 3.41 5.19 -20.10
CA ALA A 236 2.96 3.96 -19.47
C ALA A 236 3.45 3.85 -18.01
N ARG A 237 4.72 4.20 -17.75
CA ARG A 237 5.28 4.26 -16.37
C ARG A 237 4.53 5.24 -15.48
N ALA A 238 4.25 6.44 -15.99
CA ALA A 238 3.47 7.44 -15.29
C ALA A 238 2.05 6.95 -14.96
N GLN A 239 1.35 6.38 -15.96
CA GLN A 239 0.00 5.82 -15.75
C GLN A 239 0.03 4.63 -14.77
N TYR A 240 1.00 3.72 -14.89
CA TYR A 240 1.19 2.61 -13.96
C TYR A 240 1.40 3.10 -12.54
N THR A 241 2.16 4.18 -12.36
CA THR A 241 2.42 4.79 -11.05
C THR A 241 1.12 5.19 -10.37
N LEU A 242 0.26 5.93 -11.09
CA LEU A 242 -1.04 6.36 -10.59
C LEU A 242 -1.99 5.18 -10.32
N ASP A 243 -2.04 4.19 -11.22
CA ASP A 243 -2.96 3.06 -11.12
C ASP A 243 -2.58 2.08 -10.00
N ARG A 244 -1.28 1.93 -9.72
CA ARG A 244 -0.76 0.92 -8.78
C ARG A 244 -0.41 1.47 -7.41
N TRP A 245 -0.31 2.79 -7.25
CA TRP A 245 0.02 3.49 -6.01
C TRP A 245 -0.63 2.87 -4.76
N TYR A 246 -1.97 2.86 -4.72
CA TYR A 246 -2.70 2.34 -3.56
C TYR A 246 -2.40 0.88 -3.27
N ALA A 247 -2.47 0.02 -4.29
CA ALA A 247 -2.35 -1.41 -4.10
C ALA A 247 -0.95 -1.83 -3.67
N ARG A 248 0.09 -1.20 -4.23
CA ARG A 248 1.49 -1.56 -3.99
C ARG A 248 1.97 -1.07 -2.63
N VAL A 249 1.77 0.21 -2.30
CA VAL A 249 2.15 0.75 -0.99
C VAL A 249 1.43 0.02 0.14
N ARG A 250 0.12 -0.24 -0.04
CA ARG A 250 -0.68 -0.96 0.95
C ARG A 250 -0.19 -2.39 1.20
N ALA A 251 0.34 -3.07 0.18
CA ALA A 251 0.83 -4.43 0.34
C ALA A 251 2.01 -4.50 1.32
N VAL A 252 3.02 -3.66 1.15
CA VAL A 252 4.18 -3.57 2.08
C VAL A 252 3.72 -3.09 3.46
N PHE A 253 2.95 -2.00 3.50
CA PHE A 253 2.50 -1.40 4.77
C PHE A 253 1.70 -2.38 5.63
N LEU A 254 0.73 -3.10 5.04
CA LEU A 254 -0.06 -4.07 5.78
C LEU A 254 0.71 -5.35 6.10
N THR A 255 1.70 -5.73 5.28
CA THR A 255 2.59 -6.85 5.62
C THR A 255 3.32 -6.54 6.92
N LEU A 256 4.03 -5.42 6.98
CA LEU A 256 4.83 -5.03 8.15
C LEU A 256 3.98 -4.73 9.40
N LEU A 257 2.72 -4.34 9.25
CA LEU A 257 1.79 -4.15 10.36
C LEU A 257 0.93 -5.38 10.67
N SER A 258 1.15 -6.51 9.99
CA SER A 258 0.48 -7.76 10.32
C SER A 258 0.81 -8.17 11.76
N GLN A 259 -0.13 -8.89 12.38
CA GLN A 259 0.01 -9.42 13.74
C GLN A 259 0.61 -10.83 13.74
N ASP A 260 1.12 -11.26 12.59
CA ASP A 260 1.92 -12.46 12.51
C ASP A 260 3.14 -12.33 13.45
N PRO A 261 3.42 -13.30 14.32
CA PRO A 261 4.50 -13.19 15.30
C PRO A 261 5.86 -12.95 14.66
N GLN A 262 6.14 -13.55 13.50
CA GLN A 262 7.43 -13.43 12.84
C GLN A 262 7.58 -12.06 12.18
N VAL A 263 6.50 -11.53 11.59
CA VAL A 263 6.51 -10.17 11.06
C VAL A 263 6.52 -9.12 12.17
N THR A 264 5.87 -9.38 13.29
CA THR A 264 5.94 -8.52 14.47
C THR A 264 7.36 -8.44 15.01
N ALA A 265 8.06 -9.57 15.14
CA ALA A 265 9.46 -9.58 15.54
C ALA A 265 10.35 -8.81 14.56
N LEU A 266 10.12 -8.99 13.25
CA LEU A 266 10.81 -8.22 12.20
C LEU A 266 10.54 -6.71 12.33
N ARG A 267 9.28 -6.30 12.44
CA ARG A 267 8.90 -4.89 12.62
C ARG A 267 9.56 -4.29 13.87
N THR A 268 9.54 -5.01 14.98
CA THR A 268 10.18 -4.56 16.22
C THR A 268 11.68 -4.39 16.04
N ALA A 269 12.36 -5.35 15.40
CA ALA A 269 13.79 -5.26 15.12
C ALA A 269 14.13 -4.07 14.21
N LEU A 270 13.30 -3.79 13.21
CA LEU A 270 13.52 -2.69 12.25
C LEU A 270 13.21 -1.31 12.84
N PHE A 271 12.08 -1.14 13.54
CA PHE A 271 11.54 0.19 13.85
C PHE A 271 11.41 0.50 15.34
N GLU A 272 11.35 -0.50 16.21
CA GLU A 272 11.04 -0.31 17.64
C GLU A 272 12.26 -0.60 18.54
N SER A 273 13.34 -1.13 17.97
CA SER A 273 14.60 -1.45 18.65
C SER A 273 15.44 -0.22 19.04
N GLY A 274 15.02 0.98 18.63
CA GLY A 274 15.72 2.23 18.91
C GLY A 274 16.90 2.50 17.98
N ARG A 275 16.99 1.80 16.84
CA ARG A 275 18.01 2.04 15.81
C ARG A 275 17.89 3.44 15.21
N ASP A 276 19.04 4.03 14.89
CA ASP A 276 19.09 5.31 14.19
C ASP A 276 18.66 5.18 12.72
N SER A 277 19.03 4.07 12.09
CA SER A 277 18.70 3.78 10.69
C SER A 277 18.59 2.30 10.39
N ILE A 278 17.86 2.00 9.31
CA ILE A 278 17.85 0.71 8.62
C ILE A 278 18.24 0.88 7.16
N ASP A 279 18.89 -0.15 6.61
CA ASP A 279 19.31 -0.26 5.21
C ASP A 279 18.40 -1.23 4.46
N VAL A 280 17.76 -0.71 3.41
CA VAL A 280 16.76 -1.42 2.63
C VAL A 280 17.17 -1.47 1.18
N ILE A 281 16.97 -2.62 0.55
CA ILE A 281 17.03 -2.78 -0.90
C ILE A 281 15.65 -3.17 -1.43
N SER A 282 15.18 -2.53 -2.50
CA SER A 282 13.87 -2.78 -3.09
C SER A 282 14.02 -3.14 -4.57
N PHE A 283 13.69 -4.37 -4.95
CA PHE A 283 13.75 -4.90 -6.30
C PHE A 283 12.40 -4.79 -7.00
N GLY A 284 12.38 -4.26 -8.23
CA GLY A 284 11.11 -3.96 -8.93
C GLY A 284 10.31 -2.86 -8.24
N GLY A 285 10.95 -2.12 -7.34
CA GLY A 285 10.34 -1.00 -6.64
C GLY A 285 9.99 0.16 -7.57
N GLY A 286 10.55 0.17 -8.79
CA GLY A 286 10.34 1.13 -9.88
C GLY A 286 10.11 2.55 -9.38
N PRO A 287 8.85 3.02 -9.28
CA PRO A 287 8.51 4.37 -8.85
C PRO A 287 8.76 4.68 -7.36
N GLY A 288 9.23 3.74 -6.54
CA GLY A 288 9.51 3.96 -5.11
C GLY A 288 8.34 3.67 -4.17
N PHE A 289 7.44 2.76 -4.54
CA PHE A 289 6.29 2.40 -3.68
C PHE A 289 6.71 1.83 -2.32
N ASP A 290 7.79 1.05 -2.29
CA ASP A 290 8.29 0.43 -1.07
C ASP A 290 8.88 1.46 -0.12
N VAL A 291 9.58 2.48 -0.66
CA VAL A 291 10.06 3.64 0.10
C VAL A 291 8.89 4.35 0.78
N ALA A 292 7.83 4.64 0.03
CA ALA A 292 6.64 5.29 0.57
C ALA A 292 6.00 4.45 1.68
N ALA A 293 5.88 3.13 1.47
CA ALA A 293 5.29 2.24 2.46
C ALA A 293 6.10 2.21 3.75
N LEU A 294 7.42 2.08 3.66
CA LEU A 294 8.32 2.06 4.83
C LEU A 294 8.30 3.39 5.56
N ALA A 295 8.28 4.51 4.85
CA ALA A 295 8.16 5.84 5.43
C ALA A 295 6.81 6.00 6.18
N PHE A 296 5.72 5.50 5.61
CA PHE A 296 4.42 5.49 6.28
C PHE A 296 4.37 4.54 7.47
N VAL A 297 5.03 3.37 7.42
CA VAL A 297 5.17 2.48 8.60
C VAL A 297 5.93 3.21 9.70
N ALA A 298 7.07 3.82 9.40
CA ALA A 298 7.86 4.57 10.36
C ALA A 298 7.05 5.71 11.01
N ALA A 299 6.36 6.51 10.18
CA ALA A 299 5.50 7.59 10.64
C ALA A 299 4.32 7.10 11.49
N PHE A 300 3.67 5.99 11.08
CA PHE A 300 2.55 5.40 11.83
C PHE A 300 2.99 4.88 13.21
N LEU A 301 4.17 4.25 13.28
CA LEU A 301 4.74 3.75 14.53
C LEU A 301 5.35 4.87 15.39
N GLY A 302 5.50 6.08 14.86
CA GLY A 302 6.14 7.21 15.55
C GLY A 302 7.62 6.97 15.85
N THR A 303 8.29 6.14 15.05
CA THR A 303 9.72 5.84 15.22
C THR A 303 10.59 6.97 14.68
N ARG A 304 11.80 7.10 15.24
CA ARG A 304 12.86 7.98 14.75
C ARG A 304 13.83 7.29 13.79
N THR A 305 13.64 5.99 13.57
CA THR A 305 14.49 5.18 12.69
C THR A 305 14.43 5.73 11.26
N LYS A 306 15.59 6.09 10.70
CA LYS A 306 15.71 6.53 9.30
C LYS A 306 15.67 5.33 8.37
N VAL A 307 14.91 5.44 7.28
CA VAL A 307 14.87 4.41 6.24
C VAL A 307 15.81 4.83 5.11
N ARG A 308 16.98 4.18 5.01
CA ARG A 308 17.86 4.30 3.85
C ARG A 308 17.46 3.23 2.86
N CYS A 309 17.06 3.60 1.65
CA CYS A 309 16.52 2.63 0.70
C CYS A 309 17.12 2.84 -0.68
N THR A 310 17.74 1.80 -1.23
CA THR A 310 18.16 1.76 -2.62
C THR A 310 17.16 0.93 -3.42
N VAL A 311 16.47 1.57 -4.37
CA VAL A 311 15.59 0.89 -5.32
C VAL A 311 16.43 0.38 -6.48
N PHE A 312 16.33 -0.91 -6.74
CA PHE A 312 16.96 -1.62 -7.84
C PHE A 312 15.90 -2.04 -8.86
N ASP A 313 16.04 -1.58 -10.10
CA ASP A 313 15.13 -1.91 -11.19
C ASP A 313 15.91 -2.08 -12.50
N SER A 314 15.43 -2.92 -13.43
CA SER A 314 16.10 -3.11 -14.71
C SER A 314 15.89 -1.92 -15.66
N GLU A 315 14.84 -1.14 -15.44
CA GLU A 315 14.41 -0.08 -16.34
C GLU A 315 14.84 1.30 -15.80
N PRO A 316 15.89 1.94 -16.36
CA PRO A 316 16.41 3.21 -15.84
C PRO A 316 15.40 4.35 -15.92
N GLY A 317 14.41 4.24 -16.82
CA GLY A 317 13.36 5.25 -16.98
C GLY A 317 12.45 5.44 -15.77
N TRP A 318 12.59 4.63 -14.71
CA TRP A 318 11.91 4.82 -13.44
C TRP A 318 12.51 5.93 -12.56
N GLU A 319 13.79 6.27 -12.73
CA GLU A 319 14.50 7.21 -11.85
C GLU A 319 13.75 8.55 -11.71
N GLU A 320 13.30 9.14 -12.82
CA GLU A 320 12.55 10.40 -12.80
C GLU A 320 11.24 10.30 -12.00
N VAL A 321 10.53 9.18 -12.14
CA VAL A 321 9.26 8.92 -11.46
C VAL A 321 9.51 8.66 -9.97
N PHE A 322 10.56 7.92 -9.66
CA PHE A 322 11.04 7.66 -8.30
C PHE A 322 11.36 8.98 -7.58
N THR A 323 12.20 9.83 -8.17
CA THR A 323 12.55 11.13 -7.58
C THR A 323 11.30 11.99 -7.34
N ALA A 324 10.36 12.00 -8.29
CA ALA A 324 9.10 12.73 -8.14
C ALA A 324 8.26 12.21 -6.98
N LEU A 325 8.03 10.90 -6.92
CA LEU A 325 7.21 10.26 -5.90
C LEU A 325 7.82 10.42 -4.51
N VAL A 326 9.12 10.16 -4.35
CA VAL A 326 9.83 10.30 -3.07
C VAL A 326 9.73 11.73 -2.56
N SER A 327 9.90 12.74 -3.42
CA SER A 327 9.73 14.15 -3.05
C SER A 327 8.33 14.47 -2.52
N HIS A 328 7.27 13.92 -3.15
CA HIS A 328 5.89 14.12 -2.68
C HIS A 328 5.61 13.45 -1.34
N VAL A 329 6.18 12.27 -1.10
CA VAL A 329 6.09 11.57 0.18
C VAL A 329 6.81 12.34 1.28
N ASP A 330 8.03 12.81 1.01
CA ASP A 330 8.85 13.59 1.94
C ASP A 330 8.16 14.90 2.35
N ALA A 331 7.61 15.62 1.37
CA ALA A 331 6.80 16.82 1.61
C ALA A 331 5.56 16.52 2.47
N ARG A 332 4.86 15.40 2.19
CA ARG A 332 3.66 15.02 2.95
C ARG A 332 3.97 14.70 4.41
N LEU A 333 5.08 14.03 4.68
CA LEU A 333 5.50 13.68 6.04
C LEU A 333 5.99 14.91 6.80
N SER A 334 6.63 15.85 6.10
CA SER A 334 7.02 17.15 6.66
C SER A 334 5.81 18.00 7.06
N GLU A 335 4.78 18.11 6.21
CA GLU A 335 3.53 18.82 6.51
C GLU A 335 2.80 18.25 7.74
N SER A 336 2.85 16.93 7.90
CA SER A 336 2.18 16.24 9.00
C SER A 336 2.90 16.43 10.35
N SER A 337 4.16 16.89 10.32
CA SER A 337 5.01 17.08 11.50
C SER A 337 4.92 18.49 12.10
N GLY A 338 4.21 19.44 11.46
CA GLY A 338 4.17 20.87 11.80
C GLY A 338 3.51 21.27 13.13
N GLY A 339 3.23 20.33 14.03
CA GLY A 339 2.82 20.64 15.41
C GLY A 339 4.05 20.96 16.27
N ILE A 340 4.02 22.10 16.96
CA ILE A 340 5.14 22.79 17.66
C ILE A 340 5.96 21.93 18.64
N ASP A 341 5.52 20.73 19.03
CA ASP A 341 6.26 19.81 19.92
C ASP A 341 6.34 18.36 19.41
N GLY A 342 6.02 18.12 18.13
CA GLY A 342 6.09 16.79 17.54
C GLY A 342 7.53 16.34 17.31
N PRO A 343 7.87 15.05 17.48
CA PRO A 343 9.16 14.53 17.05
C PRO A 343 9.31 14.83 15.56
N ILE A 344 10.29 15.67 15.21
CA ILE A 344 10.69 15.92 13.82
C ILE A 344 11.02 14.54 13.24
N LEU A 345 10.13 14.02 12.39
CA LEU A 345 10.36 12.77 11.67
C LEU A 345 11.59 13.03 10.78
N PRO A 346 12.74 12.38 11.03
CA PRO A 346 14.00 12.72 10.38
C PRO A 346 14.07 12.05 9.01
N LEU A 347 13.04 12.25 8.19
CA LEU A 347 12.83 11.35 7.06
C LEU A 347 13.63 11.75 5.84
N GLY A 348 13.83 13.05 5.56
CA GLY A 348 14.74 13.57 4.53
C GLY A 348 14.90 12.63 3.34
N LEU A 349 13.80 12.06 2.84
CA LEU A 349 13.85 10.80 2.10
C LEU A 349 14.65 10.97 0.83
N SER A 350 14.50 12.16 0.23
CA SER A 350 15.19 12.60 -0.98
C SER A 350 16.72 12.59 -0.84
N SER A 351 17.27 12.61 0.39
CA SER A 351 18.71 12.60 0.68
C SER A 351 19.27 11.23 1.07
N VAL A 352 18.39 10.27 1.37
CA VAL A 352 18.78 8.95 1.92
C VAL A 352 18.26 7.78 1.10
N CYS A 353 17.46 8.05 0.07
CA CYS A 353 16.99 7.07 -0.88
C CYS A 353 17.65 7.27 -2.24
N ASP A 354 17.94 6.16 -2.90
CA ASP A 354 18.68 6.13 -4.16
C ASP A 354 18.01 5.18 -5.15
N PHE A 355 18.27 5.37 -6.43
CA PHE A 355 17.81 4.50 -7.51
C PHE A 355 19.02 3.98 -8.28
N GLN A 356 19.05 2.66 -8.49
CA GLN A 356 20.13 1.97 -9.19
C GLN A 356 19.54 0.95 -10.17
N THR A 357 20.30 0.65 -11.22
CA THR A 357 19.92 -0.41 -12.15
C THR A 357 20.37 -1.77 -11.63
N CYS A 358 19.57 -2.80 -11.88
CA CYS A 358 19.86 -4.18 -11.52
C CYS A 358 19.08 -5.13 -12.44
N ASP A 359 19.68 -6.28 -12.76
CA ASP A 359 19.00 -7.37 -13.43
C ASP A 359 19.00 -8.61 -12.53
N ILE A 360 17.81 -8.98 -12.03
CA ILE A 360 17.67 -10.13 -11.13
C ILE A 360 17.87 -11.47 -11.84
N SER A 361 17.82 -11.49 -13.17
CA SER A 361 17.91 -12.70 -14.00
C SER A 361 19.35 -13.19 -14.23
N VAL A 362 20.33 -12.32 -14.00
CA VAL A 362 21.76 -12.64 -14.10
C VAL A 362 22.39 -12.79 -12.71
N PRO A 363 23.53 -13.48 -12.56
CA PRO A 363 24.19 -13.64 -11.26
C PRO A 363 24.58 -12.30 -10.60
N LEU A 364 24.78 -12.31 -9.28
CA LEU A 364 25.18 -11.12 -8.53
C LEU A 364 26.59 -10.64 -8.93
N ALA A 365 27.49 -11.56 -9.30
CA ALA A 365 28.81 -11.24 -9.84
C ALA A 365 28.80 -10.53 -11.21
N HIS A 366 27.66 -10.48 -11.91
CA HIS A 366 27.56 -9.81 -13.19
C HIS A 366 27.80 -8.28 -13.05
N PRO A 367 28.51 -7.61 -13.98
CA PRO A 367 28.82 -6.18 -13.87
C PRO A 367 27.60 -5.26 -13.63
N THR A 368 26.46 -5.58 -14.25
CA THR A 368 25.17 -4.88 -14.05
C THR A 368 24.73 -4.84 -12.59
N ASN A 369 25.12 -5.84 -11.78
CA ASN A 369 24.72 -5.99 -10.39
C ASN A 369 25.82 -5.55 -9.40
N SER A 370 26.88 -4.89 -9.87
CA SER A 370 28.01 -4.43 -9.02
C SER A 370 27.58 -3.50 -7.88
N ARG A 371 26.62 -2.60 -8.13
CA ARG A 371 26.05 -1.72 -7.10
C ARG A 371 25.29 -2.50 -6.04
N LEU A 372 24.50 -3.50 -6.46
CA LEU A 372 23.81 -4.40 -5.55
C LEU A 372 24.79 -5.20 -4.69
N ALA A 373 25.85 -5.74 -5.29
CA ALA A 373 26.88 -6.47 -4.56
C ALA A 373 27.54 -5.59 -3.48
N ALA A 374 27.80 -4.32 -3.79
CA ALA A 374 28.31 -3.35 -2.83
C ALA A 374 27.31 -3.03 -1.70
N SER A 375 26.02 -2.89 -2.01
CA SER A 375 24.97 -2.70 -1.00
C SER A 375 24.88 -3.91 -0.06
N ILE A 376 24.88 -5.12 -0.61
CA ILE A 376 24.92 -6.35 0.20
C ILE A 376 26.15 -6.33 1.09
N HIS A 377 27.36 -6.10 0.54
CA HIS A 377 28.58 -6.07 1.33
C HIS A 377 28.56 -5.03 2.47
N SER A 378 27.89 -3.90 2.26
CA SER A 378 27.79 -2.81 3.25
C SER A 378 26.81 -3.10 4.38
N GLY A 379 25.97 -4.13 4.24
CA GLY A 379 24.93 -4.50 5.19
C GLY A 379 23.53 -4.16 4.69
N VAL A 380 22.62 -5.13 4.76
CA VAL A 380 21.21 -4.97 4.41
C VAL A 380 20.35 -5.52 5.54
N ASP A 381 19.41 -4.71 6.04
CA ASP A 381 18.46 -5.13 7.05
C ASP A 381 17.20 -5.75 6.44
N LEU A 382 16.75 -5.21 5.31
CA LEU A 382 15.53 -5.63 4.64
C LEU A 382 15.68 -5.59 3.12
N GLY A 383 15.42 -6.71 2.45
CA GLY A 383 15.20 -6.77 1.01
C GLY A 383 13.72 -6.93 0.69
N ILE A 384 13.20 -6.15 -0.27
CA ILE A 384 11.81 -6.26 -0.73
C ILE A 384 11.82 -6.56 -2.23
N PHE A 385 11.15 -7.64 -2.64
CA PHE A 385 10.95 -7.99 -4.05
C PHE A 385 9.50 -7.67 -4.43
N SER A 386 9.30 -6.54 -5.09
CA SER A 386 7.99 -6.00 -5.43
C SER A 386 7.63 -6.33 -6.87
N TYR A 387 6.91 -7.42 -7.04
CA TYR A 387 6.30 -7.84 -8.31
C TYR A 387 7.28 -8.20 -9.42
N VAL A 388 8.58 -8.35 -9.11
CA VAL A 388 9.62 -8.58 -10.11
C VAL A 388 9.91 -10.06 -10.38
N VAL A 389 9.67 -10.95 -9.42
CA VAL A 389 10.14 -12.34 -9.53
C VAL A 389 9.28 -13.12 -10.52
N HIS A 390 7.95 -13.01 -10.44
CA HIS A 390 7.04 -13.63 -11.39
C HIS A 390 7.12 -12.99 -12.78
N GLU A 391 7.48 -11.71 -12.90
CA GLU A 391 7.68 -11.03 -14.18
C GLU A 391 8.91 -11.59 -14.93
N ASN A 392 9.87 -12.15 -14.19
CA ASN A 392 11.11 -12.75 -14.71
C ASN A 392 11.14 -14.27 -14.60
N GLU A 393 9.99 -14.92 -14.38
CA GLU A 393 9.92 -16.35 -14.03
C GLU A 393 10.64 -17.25 -15.05
N ALA A 394 10.46 -17.03 -16.35
CA ALA A 394 11.09 -17.88 -17.37
C ALA A 394 12.61 -17.67 -17.50
N LEU A 395 13.13 -16.55 -17.01
CA LEU A 395 14.58 -16.31 -16.94
C LEU A 395 15.17 -16.91 -15.66
N LEU A 396 14.40 -16.92 -14.57
CA LEU A 396 14.83 -17.42 -13.27
C LEU A 396 14.71 -18.94 -13.14
N ARG A 397 13.80 -19.58 -13.89
CA ARG A 397 13.60 -21.03 -13.82
C ARG A 397 13.04 -21.58 -15.12
N LYS A 398 13.62 -22.69 -15.60
CA LYS A 398 13.10 -23.41 -16.77
C LYS A 398 11.79 -24.13 -16.41
N PRO A 399 10.75 -24.09 -17.26
CA PRO A 399 9.52 -24.84 -17.01
C PRO A 399 9.79 -26.35 -16.84
N GLY A 400 9.23 -26.95 -15.80
CA GLY A 400 9.40 -28.38 -15.49
C GLY A 400 10.60 -28.72 -14.62
N THR A 401 11.47 -27.76 -14.31
CA THR A 401 12.59 -27.95 -13.37
C THR A 401 12.06 -28.37 -11.98
N PRO A 402 12.59 -29.43 -11.35
CA PRO A 402 12.24 -29.79 -9.97
C PRO A 402 12.34 -28.60 -9.00
N VAL A 403 11.46 -28.54 -7.99
CA VAL A 403 11.39 -27.39 -7.06
C VAL A 403 12.66 -27.28 -6.21
N ASP A 404 13.27 -28.41 -5.88
CA ASP A 404 14.52 -28.53 -5.10
C ASP A 404 15.75 -28.02 -5.84
N GLU A 405 15.71 -27.90 -7.17
CA GLU A 405 16.73 -27.19 -7.95
C GLU A 405 16.63 -25.66 -7.80
N GLY A 406 15.51 -25.14 -7.28
CA GLY A 406 15.38 -23.75 -6.90
C GLY A 406 15.18 -22.76 -8.06
N VAL A 407 15.70 -21.54 -7.89
CA VAL A 407 15.71 -20.44 -8.87
C VAL A 407 17.15 -19.98 -9.13
N ALA A 408 17.39 -19.51 -10.36
CA ALA A 408 18.67 -18.96 -10.82
C ALA A 408 18.75 -17.42 -10.64
N GLY A 409 19.63 -16.75 -11.39
CA GLY A 409 19.81 -15.30 -11.31
C GLY A 409 20.60 -14.87 -10.07
N ILE A 410 20.22 -13.75 -9.45
CA ILE A 410 20.93 -13.22 -8.28
C ILE A 410 20.73 -14.05 -7.00
N PHE A 411 19.69 -14.89 -6.93
CA PHE A 411 19.20 -15.43 -5.66
C PHE A 411 20.21 -16.29 -4.88
N PRO A 412 20.95 -17.24 -5.48
CA PRO A 412 21.93 -18.03 -4.73
C PRO A 412 23.01 -17.16 -4.07
N GLU A 413 23.61 -16.25 -4.84
CA GLU A 413 24.69 -15.37 -4.36
C GLU A 413 24.17 -14.28 -3.39
N LEU A 414 22.94 -13.79 -3.60
CA LEU A 414 22.26 -12.89 -2.66
C LEU A 414 22.07 -13.57 -1.31
N PHE A 415 21.50 -14.78 -1.28
CA PHE A 415 21.23 -15.51 -0.05
C PHE A 415 22.53 -15.88 0.68
N GLU A 416 23.56 -16.29 -0.07
CA GLU A 416 24.89 -16.50 0.48
C GLU A 416 25.44 -15.20 1.13
N GLY A 417 25.38 -14.07 0.43
CA GLY A 417 25.84 -12.77 0.93
C GLY A 417 25.14 -12.33 2.22
N LEU A 418 23.81 -12.48 2.28
CA LEU A 418 23.01 -12.13 3.45
C LEU A 418 23.24 -13.09 4.63
N SER A 419 23.45 -14.38 4.36
CA SER A 419 23.74 -15.37 5.41
C SER A 419 25.07 -15.06 6.11
N LYS A 420 26.09 -14.64 5.36
CA LYS A 420 27.40 -14.24 5.91
C LYS A 420 27.30 -13.01 6.83
N GLN A 421 26.39 -12.07 6.54
CA GLN A 421 26.13 -10.92 7.40
C GLN A 421 25.44 -11.30 8.71
N SER A 422 24.57 -12.31 8.66
CA SER A 422 23.84 -12.79 9.84
C SER A 422 24.79 -13.34 10.92
N CYS A 423 25.94 -13.89 10.52
CA CYS A 423 27.00 -14.29 11.45
C CYS A 423 27.62 -13.11 12.23
N ALA A 424 27.51 -11.88 11.71
CA ALA A 424 27.99 -10.66 12.36
C ALA A 424 26.93 -9.99 13.26
N GLY A 425 25.89 -10.71 13.66
CA GLY A 425 24.81 -10.22 14.53
C GLY A 425 23.75 -9.38 13.81
N HIS A 426 23.80 -9.27 12.48
CA HIS A 426 22.86 -8.51 11.65
C HIS A 426 22.01 -9.47 10.82
N SER A 427 20.80 -9.77 11.28
CA SER A 427 19.89 -10.67 10.55
C SER A 427 19.10 -9.89 9.50
N ALA A 428 19.45 -10.08 8.23
CA ALA A 428 18.65 -9.59 7.12
C ALA A 428 17.32 -10.34 7.01
N ALA A 429 16.27 -9.64 6.57
CA ALA A 429 14.99 -10.22 6.19
C ALA A 429 14.68 -9.95 4.72
N LEU A 430 13.94 -10.84 4.08
CA LEU A 430 13.46 -10.64 2.71
C LEU A 430 11.94 -10.75 2.65
N ILE A 431 11.28 -9.88 1.91
CA ILE A 431 9.83 -9.92 1.66
C ILE A 431 9.59 -9.99 0.16
N PHE A 432 8.81 -10.95 -0.31
CA PHE A 432 8.42 -11.09 -1.72
C PHE A 432 6.94 -10.81 -1.87
N LEU A 433 6.61 -9.86 -2.74
CA LEU A 433 5.28 -9.34 -3.01
C LEU A 433 4.97 -9.51 -4.49
N ASP A 434 4.55 -10.69 -4.89
CA ASP A 434 4.34 -11.01 -6.29
C ASP A 434 2.85 -11.23 -6.61
N SER A 435 2.53 -11.26 -7.90
CA SER A 435 1.13 -11.40 -8.32
C SER A 435 0.59 -12.83 -8.15
N THR A 436 1.47 -13.82 -8.05
CA THR A 436 1.09 -15.22 -7.84
C THR A 436 2.14 -15.91 -6.99
N PRO A 437 1.76 -16.78 -6.04
CA PRO A 437 2.70 -17.44 -5.14
C PRO A 437 3.52 -18.59 -5.76
N ARG A 438 3.52 -18.72 -7.08
CA ARG A 438 4.02 -19.91 -7.80
C ARG A 438 5.51 -20.17 -7.56
N LEU A 439 6.32 -19.12 -7.48
CA LEU A 439 7.76 -19.28 -7.27
C LEU A 439 8.17 -19.42 -5.80
N TRP A 440 7.23 -19.35 -4.85
CA TRP A 440 7.57 -19.35 -3.42
C TRP A 440 8.27 -20.65 -3.01
N PRO A 441 7.84 -21.84 -3.46
CA PRO A 441 8.51 -23.09 -3.10
C PRO A 441 9.95 -23.14 -3.64
N ALA A 442 10.18 -22.70 -4.88
CA ALA A 442 11.51 -22.69 -5.48
C ALA A 442 12.43 -21.65 -4.82
N LEU A 443 11.91 -20.47 -4.48
CA LEU A 443 12.64 -19.47 -3.69
C LEU A 443 13.01 -20.01 -2.31
N ALA A 444 12.07 -20.64 -1.61
CA ALA A 444 12.30 -21.26 -0.31
C ALA A 444 13.34 -22.40 -0.40
N ALA A 445 13.29 -23.22 -1.45
CA ALA A 445 14.28 -24.27 -1.70
C ALA A 445 15.67 -23.69 -1.93
N THR A 446 15.78 -22.60 -2.71
CA THR A 446 17.05 -21.90 -2.97
C THR A 446 17.62 -21.25 -1.70
N ALA A 447 16.76 -20.72 -0.84
CA ALA A 447 17.17 -20.00 0.37
C ALA A 447 17.60 -20.93 1.51
N ARG A 448 17.04 -22.14 1.59
CA ARG A 448 17.25 -23.10 2.68
C ARG A 448 18.71 -23.49 2.92
N PRO A 449 19.54 -23.81 1.90
CA PRO A 449 20.97 -24.10 2.09
C PRO A 449 21.76 -22.97 2.75
N HIS A 450 21.27 -21.73 2.65
CA HIS A 450 21.89 -20.53 3.21
C HIS A 450 21.34 -20.16 4.59
N GLY A 451 20.57 -21.06 5.23
CA GLY A 451 20.03 -20.85 6.57
C GLY A 451 18.90 -19.81 6.63
N LEU A 452 18.30 -19.47 5.50
CA LEU A 452 17.11 -18.63 5.45
C LEU A 452 15.85 -19.51 5.54
N GLU A 453 14.98 -19.20 6.50
CA GLU A 453 13.72 -19.89 6.73
C GLU A 453 12.56 -19.12 6.08
N ALA A 454 11.76 -19.82 5.30
CA ALA A 454 10.69 -19.26 4.51
C ALA A 454 9.34 -19.40 5.22
N PHE A 455 8.55 -18.33 5.26
CA PHE A 455 7.20 -18.36 5.79
C PHE A 455 6.24 -17.47 5.02
N ILE A 456 4.95 -17.73 5.19
CA ILE A 456 3.87 -16.96 4.58
C ILE A 456 3.01 -16.39 5.71
N PRO A 457 3.12 -15.08 6.01
CA PRO A 457 2.40 -14.49 7.14
C PRO A 457 0.90 -14.47 6.88
N ASP A 458 0.14 -14.67 7.96
CA ASP A 458 -1.31 -14.50 7.96
C ASP A 458 -1.67 -13.01 8.08
N ILE A 459 -1.51 -12.27 6.97
CA ILE A 459 -1.72 -10.81 6.95
C ILE A 459 -3.17 -10.45 7.25
N LEU A 460 -4.12 -11.36 6.99
CA LEU A 460 -5.53 -11.10 7.15
C LEU A 460 -6.31 -12.39 7.47
N ARG A 461 -6.59 -12.63 8.76
CA ARG A 461 -7.65 -13.55 9.22
C ARG A 461 -9.08 -13.17 8.79
N GLY A 462 -9.28 -12.40 7.71
CA GLY A 462 -10.60 -11.98 7.27
C GLY A 462 -10.64 -11.41 5.86
N ARG A 463 -11.43 -12.09 5.01
CA ARG A 463 -12.14 -11.74 3.75
C ARG A 463 -11.45 -10.91 2.65
N CYS A 464 -10.40 -10.17 2.94
CA CYS A 464 -9.65 -9.43 1.94
C CYS A 464 -8.60 -10.37 1.34
N LYS A 465 -8.76 -10.67 0.05
CA LYS A 465 -7.82 -11.47 -0.76
C LYS A 465 -6.53 -10.67 -1.05
N LEU A 466 -5.87 -10.13 -0.02
CA LEU A 466 -4.49 -9.68 -0.24
C LEU A 466 -3.65 -10.91 -0.55
N ARG A 467 -2.69 -10.73 -1.45
CA ARG A 467 -1.80 -11.80 -1.87
C ARG A 467 -0.84 -12.09 -0.73
N GLU A 468 -0.60 -13.37 -0.52
CA GLU A 468 0.28 -13.92 0.50
C GLU A 468 1.73 -13.62 0.14
N PRO A 469 2.45 -12.75 0.87
CA PRO A 469 3.87 -12.58 0.62
C PRO A 469 4.64 -13.78 1.10
N LEU A 470 5.81 -13.99 0.52
CA LEU A 470 6.84 -14.82 1.13
C LEU A 470 7.68 -13.92 2.01
N VAL A 471 8.01 -14.36 3.22
CA VAL A 471 9.03 -13.73 4.04
C VAL A 471 10.13 -14.75 4.30
N LEU A 472 11.38 -14.37 4.07
CA LEU A 472 12.55 -15.17 4.41
C LEU A 472 13.29 -14.48 5.56
N LEU A 473 13.60 -15.23 6.61
CA LEU A 473 14.40 -14.74 7.74
C LEU A 473 15.64 -15.60 7.91
N ALA A 474 16.78 -14.97 8.16
CA ALA A 474 17.94 -15.74 8.59
C ALA A 474 17.66 -16.43 9.92
N ARG A 475 18.04 -17.70 10.03
CA ARG A 475 18.08 -18.38 11.31
C ARG A 475 19.08 -17.67 12.19
N GLY A 476 18.56 -17.03 13.24
CA GLY A 476 19.41 -16.53 14.32
C GLY A 476 20.30 -17.67 14.84
N PRO A 477 21.50 -17.36 15.37
CA PRO A 477 22.47 -18.35 15.81
C PRO A 477 21.94 -19.18 16.99
N ALA A 478 21.14 -20.23 16.71
CA ALA A 478 20.56 -21.25 17.61
C ALA A 478 20.00 -20.77 18.99
N GLY A 479 19.90 -19.45 19.21
CA GLY A 479 19.74 -18.84 20.51
C GLY A 479 18.27 -18.67 20.84
N GLY A 480 17.65 -19.72 21.36
CA GLY A 480 16.52 -19.58 22.26
C GLY A 480 15.12 -19.84 21.71
N ARG A 481 14.94 -20.19 20.43
CA ARG A 481 13.69 -20.85 20.04
C ARG A 481 13.72 -22.27 20.58
N SER A 482 12.74 -22.64 21.40
CA SER A 482 12.57 -24.04 21.78
C SER A 482 12.39 -24.85 20.50
N SER A 483 12.92 -26.08 20.47
CA SER A 483 12.79 -27.00 19.34
C SER A 483 11.32 -27.09 18.88
N ASP A 484 10.42 -27.04 19.86
CA ASP A 484 8.98 -27.17 19.72
C ASP A 484 8.34 -26.00 18.95
N GLU A 485 8.79 -24.75 19.14
CA GLU A 485 8.26 -23.60 18.38
C GLU A 485 8.69 -23.64 16.91
N ALA A 486 9.93 -24.05 16.65
CA ALA A 486 10.44 -24.21 15.30
C ALA A 486 9.71 -25.34 14.56
N GLU A 487 9.48 -26.46 15.26
CA GLU A 487 8.75 -27.61 14.71
C GLU A 487 7.26 -27.28 14.44
N ALA A 488 6.59 -26.59 15.36
CA ALA A 488 5.21 -26.15 15.17
C ALA A 488 5.05 -25.19 13.99
N THR A 489 6.00 -24.26 13.82
CA THR A 489 6.02 -23.31 12.70
C THR A 489 6.23 -24.02 11.36
N ALA A 490 7.22 -24.92 11.29
CA ALA A 490 7.50 -25.72 10.10
C ALA A 490 6.30 -26.58 9.69
N THR A 491 5.60 -27.16 10.67
CA THR A 491 4.42 -28.02 10.44
C THR A 491 3.27 -27.25 9.78
N HIS A 492 3.08 -25.97 10.09
CA HIS A 492 2.00 -25.17 9.51
C HIS A 492 2.31 -24.64 8.10
N GLN A 493 3.60 -24.46 7.77
CA GLN A 493 4.02 -23.83 6.51
C GLN A 493 4.17 -24.81 5.35
N LEU A 494 4.56 -26.06 5.64
CA LEU A 494 4.74 -27.09 4.62
C LEU A 494 3.50 -27.27 3.73
N PRO A 495 2.26 -27.37 4.27
CA PRO A 495 1.07 -27.55 3.44
C PRO A 495 0.75 -26.33 2.55
N GLN A 496 1.17 -25.13 2.95
CA GLN A 496 0.98 -23.92 2.14
C GLN A 496 1.96 -23.90 0.96
N LEU A 497 3.22 -24.24 1.20
CA LEU A 497 4.23 -24.34 0.13
C LEU A 497 3.89 -25.46 -0.85
N GLU A 498 3.47 -26.64 -0.37
CA GLU A 498 2.99 -27.74 -1.22
C GLU A 498 1.80 -27.32 -2.12
N ARG A 499 0.88 -26.52 -1.57
CA ARG A 499 -0.21 -25.94 -2.38
C ARG A 499 0.35 -25.04 -3.48
N HIS A 500 1.35 -24.23 -3.18
CA HIS A 500 1.99 -23.35 -4.17
C HIS A 500 2.79 -24.13 -5.23
N GLU A 501 3.36 -25.28 -4.89
CA GLU A 501 4.01 -26.18 -5.85
C GLU A 501 3.00 -26.68 -6.90
N SER A 502 1.76 -26.96 -6.49
CA SER A 502 0.70 -27.34 -7.43
C SER A 502 0.39 -26.23 -8.46
N TYR A 503 0.49 -24.96 -8.04
CA TYR A 503 0.31 -23.80 -8.92
C TYR A 503 1.49 -23.63 -9.88
N LEU A 504 2.71 -23.86 -9.41
CA LEU A 504 3.91 -23.85 -10.24
C LEU A 504 3.84 -24.94 -11.31
N ALA A 505 3.53 -26.18 -10.92
CA ALA A 505 3.40 -27.30 -11.84
C ALA A 505 2.29 -27.07 -12.88
N ALA A 506 1.16 -26.44 -12.48
CA ALA A 506 0.10 -26.08 -13.41
C ALA A 506 0.55 -24.99 -14.41
N ALA A 507 1.32 -24.00 -13.96
CA ALA A 507 1.87 -22.97 -14.84
C ALA A 507 2.89 -23.56 -15.82
N ASP A 508 3.75 -24.46 -15.37
CA ASP A 508 4.70 -25.17 -16.22
C ASP A 508 4.02 -25.97 -17.31
N ARG A 509 3.00 -26.79 -16.96
CA ARG A 509 2.21 -27.52 -17.96
C ARG A 509 1.58 -26.60 -19.01
N LYS A 510 1.04 -25.46 -18.58
CA LYS A 510 0.47 -24.46 -19.48
C LYS A 510 1.52 -23.90 -20.44
N ARG A 511 2.74 -23.60 -19.96
CA ARG A 511 3.84 -23.11 -20.80
C ARG A 511 4.35 -24.16 -21.77
N SER A 512 4.52 -25.40 -21.32
CA SER A 512 4.92 -26.51 -22.19
C SER A 512 3.91 -26.75 -23.32
N GLY A 513 2.61 -26.59 -23.05
CA GLY A 513 1.56 -26.70 -24.06
C GLY A 513 1.49 -25.51 -25.04
N LEU A 514 2.08 -24.37 -24.70
CA LEU A 514 2.15 -23.18 -25.54
C LEU A 514 3.42 -23.11 -26.40
N ALA A 515 4.37 -24.04 -26.21
CA ALA A 515 5.54 -24.17 -27.05
C ALA A 515 5.11 -24.63 -28.46
N VAL A 516 4.71 -23.68 -29.30
CA VAL A 516 4.44 -23.91 -30.73
C VAL A 516 5.79 -24.21 -31.39
N PRO A 517 5.99 -25.38 -32.01
CA PRO A 517 7.22 -25.68 -32.74
C PRO A 517 7.43 -24.63 -33.84
N GLY A 518 8.50 -23.83 -33.74
CA GLY A 518 8.89 -22.84 -34.75
C GLY A 518 8.83 -21.36 -34.32
N LEU A 519 8.35 -21.03 -33.11
CA LEU A 519 8.61 -19.72 -32.50
C LEU A 519 9.93 -19.78 -31.71
N GLU A 520 11.05 -19.80 -32.42
CA GLU A 520 12.32 -19.48 -31.77
C GLU A 520 12.21 -18.06 -31.22
N THR A 521 12.31 -17.93 -29.90
CA THR A 521 12.40 -16.66 -29.20
C THR A 521 13.52 -15.85 -29.85
N ARG A 522 13.15 -14.86 -30.67
CA ARG A 522 14.07 -13.80 -31.07
C ARG A 522 14.60 -13.21 -29.77
N ALA A 523 15.86 -13.53 -29.44
CA ALA A 523 16.58 -12.83 -28.40
C ALA A 523 16.44 -11.34 -28.70
N HIS A 524 15.87 -10.59 -27.77
CA HIS A 524 15.78 -9.14 -27.89
C HIS A 524 17.22 -8.62 -28.01
N PRO A 525 17.58 -7.87 -29.07
CA PRO A 525 18.91 -7.28 -29.18
C PRO A 525 18.95 -6.06 -28.25
N LEU A 526 19.20 -6.30 -26.96
CA LEU A 526 19.41 -5.24 -25.97
C LEU A 526 20.89 -5.08 -25.58
N SER A 527 21.81 -5.89 -26.14
CA SER A 527 23.23 -5.86 -25.77
C SER A 527 24.18 -5.29 -26.84
N ASP A 528 23.76 -5.04 -28.08
CA ASP A 528 24.71 -4.66 -29.15
C ASP A 528 24.73 -3.15 -29.47
N GLU A 529 23.77 -2.33 -29.05
CA GLU A 529 23.75 -0.88 -29.35
C GLU A 529 24.56 0.00 -28.38
N LEU A 530 25.22 -0.57 -27.37
CA LEU A 530 26.04 0.18 -26.40
C LEU A 530 27.57 0.04 -26.59
N ALA A 531 28.04 -0.66 -27.63
CA ALA A 531 29.48 -0.90 -27.83
C ALA A 531 30.17 0.03 -28.86
N ASP A 532 29.45 0.70 -29.77
CA ASP A 532 30.09 1.43 -30.90
C ASP A 532 30.03 2.97 -30.82
N GLY A 533 29.83 3.52 -29.62
CA GLY A 533 29.64 4.96 -29.40
C GLY A 533 30.82 5.72 -28.78
N ALA A 534 32.07 5.33 -28.99
CA ALA A 534 33.21 6.14 -28.52
C ALA A 534 34.43 6.05 -29.45
N VAL A 535 34.96 7.24 -29.79
CA VAL A 535 36.20 7.58 -30.51
C VAL A 535 35.97 8.15 -31.91
N ALA A 536 35.65 9.45 -31.92
CA ALA A 536 36.07 10.36 -32.98
C ALA A 536 36.59 11.65 -32.31
N THR A 537 37.85 11.61 -31.90
CA THR A 537 38.67 12.81 -31.68
C THR A 537 38.91 13.48 -33.03
N ALA A 538 38.39 14.68 -33.22
CA ALA A 538 38.79 15.56 -34.32
C ALA A 538 39.53 16.76 -33.74
N SER A 539 40.85 16.70 -33.86
CA SER A 539 41.77 17.83 -33.82
C SER A 539 41.74 18.55 -35.17
N SER A 540 41.25 19.79 -35.17
CA SER A 540 41.73 20.91 -36.00
C SER A 540 41.19 22.22 -35.43
#